data_AF-A0A4Q5RVN5-F1
#
_entry.id   AF-A0A4Q5RVN5-F1
#
_cell.length_a   1.000
_cell.length_b   1.000
_cell.length_c   1.000
_cell.angle_alpha   90.00
_cell.angle_beta   90.00
_cell.angle_gamma   90.00
#
_symmetry.space_group_name_H-M   'P 1'
#
loop_
_entity.id
_entity.type
_entity.pdbx_description
1 polymer ?
#
loop_
_entity_poly.entity_id
_entity_poly.type
_entity_poly.pdbx_seq_one_letter_code
_entity_poly.pdbx_strand_id
1 'polypeptide(L)'
;MIDHHIISELQINPNYLDLLQDQFKRFKLNTNVRILVVVDTEIATVPGVGFGVGSVIELIRASAVGCMHFTVDIALRSNSPPAVVASPAAYGAKYTGFRFDMTDGANLVIDKYQQIWIFGFKPDNSAGPDSRIDLPTSLPASNGELAKLAGWMKAHKGGVFATGDHDYLGASICHRIPRIGTMRRWTNADGVPPIGGFGDSDTADRIDTLRPPNAAYEPGAPGGPLALNNSPHQGDLTPQPIHWVTWQSVGTGILSYKHRPHPVLCHPTLGPINVMPDHAHEGLCRDTGTVPLTGTYNFDGAGAQDEYPPATGGGAKPEPTIIAYGSNLGGGPYNFAKGPQPARNHNPMISVYDGHLAGVGRVATDSTWHHWFDVNIADIQAENGANWAKISRYFINLAVWLSPPGYSTTCLWWCTVLSHFTATGFQEYSPKLSDVELGQALSRQLYRIYGPCWVSHVIWDRLRELKLSLIEKPHLPIPPACLTCPPYELIELSALGGLVRATLPLAEAISQATARFDKTVRLDASMEKTLSEGLRGGVQSVARQWREDLAKSAKRIELLAR
;
A
#
# COMPACT_ATOMS: atom_id res chain seq x y z
N MET A 1 -22.18 -14.64 0.58
CA MET A 1 -22.99 -13.92 1.57
C MET A 1 -22.52 -12.47 1.52
N ILE A 2 -23.41 -11.47 1.53
CA ILE A 2 -22.91 -10.09 1.72
C ILE A 2 -22.30 -10.06 3.11
N ASP A 3 -21.10 -9.51 3.18
CA ASP A 3 -20.33 -9.40 4.41
C ASP A 3 -21.08 -8.55 5.45
N HIS A 4 -21.17 -9.04 6.68
CA HIS A 4 -21.82 -8.32 7.78
C HIS A 4 -21.08 -7.02 8.12
N HIS A 5 -19.77 -6.98 7.89
CA HIS A 5 -18.96 -5.78 8.13
C HIS A 5 -19.37 -4.64 7.19
N ILE A 6 -19.42 -4.87 5.86
CA ILE A 6 -19.84 -3.83 4.90
C ILE A 6 -21.30 -3.38 5.13
N ILE A 7 -22.19 -4.26 5.57
CA ILE A 7 -23.58 -3.90 5.92
C ILE A 7 -23.59 -2.91 7.09
N SER A 8 -22.79 -3.18 8.11
CA SER A 8 -22.66 -2.32 9.29
C SER A 8 -21.99 -0.98 8.95
N GLU A 9 -20.91 -0.99 8.17
CA GLU A 9 -20.17 0.23 7.81
C GLU A 9 -21.00 1.19 6.95
N LEU A 10 -21.72 0.68 5.95
CA LEU A 10 -22.55 1.50 5.07
C LEU A 10 -23.94 1.81 5.65
N GLN A 11 -24.35 1.14 6.72
CA GLN A 11 -25.69 1.27 7.31
C GLN A 11 -26.80 1.02 6.26
N ILE A 12 -26.70 -0.11 5.57
CA ILE A 12 -27.63 -0.49 4.50
C ILE A 12 -29.01 -0.76 5.09
N ASN A 13 -30.06 -0.25 4.45
CA ASN A 13 -31.43 -0.49 4.89
C ASN A 13 -31.77 -2.00 4.80
N PRO A 14 -32.18 -2.64 5.93
CA PRO A 14 -32.43 -4.08 5.99
C PRO A 14 -33.42 -4.62 4.95
N ASN A 15 -34.38 -3.81 4.51
CA ASN A 15 -35.42 -4.21 3.56
C ASN A 15 -34.85 -4.65 2.20
N TYR A 16 -33.64 -4.24 1.86
CA TYR A 16 -33.01 -4.51 0.57
C TYR A 16 -32.01 -5.67 0.62
N LEU A 17 -31.68 -6.19 1.81
CA LEU A 17 -30.56 -7.12 1.99
C LEU A 17 -30.73 -8.41 1.18
N ASP A 18 -31.92 -9.00 1.14
CA ASP A 18 -32.16 -10.25 0.42
C ASP A 18 -31.90 -10.12 -1.09
N LEU A 19 -32.40 -9.04 -1.70
CA LEU A 19 -32.19 -8.77 -3.12
C LEU A 19 -30.74 -8.39 -3.41
N LEU A 20 -30.12 -7.59 -2.55
CA LEU A 20 -28.70 -7.26 -2.68
C LEU A 20 -27.84 -8.52 -2.59
N GLN A 21 -28.17 -9.46 -1.69
CA GLN A 21 -27.45 -10.73 -1.57
C GLN A 21 -27.59 -11.61 -2.81
N ASP A 22 -28.77 -11.64 -3.45
CA ASP A 22 -28.95 -12.29 -4.74
C ASP A 22 -28.07 -11.64 -5.82
N GLN A 23 -28.03 -10.31 -5.89
CA GLN A 23 -27.18 -9.61 -6.86
C GLN A 23 -25.69 -9.83 -6.58
N PHE A 24 -25.27 -9.80 -5.32
CA PHE A 24 -23.89 -10.10 -4.91
C PHE A 24 -23.39 -11.45 -5.43
N LYS A 25 -24.24 -12.49 -5.38
CA LYS A 25 -23.87 -13.82 -5.91
C LYS A 25 -23.65 -13.82 -7.43
N ARG A 26 -24.28 -12.89 -8.14
CA ARG A 26 -24.14 -12.75 -9.60
C ARG A 26 -22.93 -11.90 -9.97
N PHE A 27 -22.50 -10.99 -9.09
CA PHE A 27 -21.25 -10.29 -9.23
C PHE A 27 -20.09 -11.23 -8.89
N LYS A 28 -19.28 -11.57 -9.89
CA LYS A 28 -18.01 -12.28 -9.67
C LYS A 28 -17.01 -11.34 -9.01
N LEU A 29 -17.19 -11.09 -7.72
CA LEU A 29 -16.32 -10.22 -6.94
C LEU A 29 -15.10 -11.01 -6.47
N ASN A 30 -13.91 -10.47 -6.73
CA ASN A 30 -12.69 -10.94 -6.12
C ASN A 30 -12.56 -10.32 -4.73
N THR A 31 -13.14 -10.97 -3.72
CA THR A 31 -13.24 -10.41 -2.36
C THR A 31 -12.19 -10.95 -1.38
N ASN A 32 -11.72 -12.17 -1.56
CA ASN A 32 -10.73 -12.76 -0.64
C ASN A 32 -9.32 -12.68 -1.23
N VAL A 33 -8.45 -11.90 -0.60
CA VAL A 33 -7.03 -11.80 -0.93
C VAL A 33 -6.25 -12.77 -0.05
N ARG A 34 -5.58 -13.72 -0.68
CA ARG A 34 -4.70 -14.67 0.01
C ARG A 34 -3.27 -14.16 0.02
N ILE A 35 -2.73 -13.99 1.22
CA ILE A 35 -1.37 -13.51 1.48
C ILE A 35 -0.55 -14.67 2.04
N LEU A 36 0.63 -14.89 1.46
CA LEU A 36 1.63 -15.80 2.01
C LEU A 36 2.67 -14.97 2.77
N VAL A 37 2.73 -15.13 4.09
CA VAL A 37 3.79 -14.53 4.91
C VAL A 37 4.95 -15.52 5.02
N VAL A 38 6.10 -15.14 4.48
CA VAL A 38 7.34 -15.93 4.46
C VAL A 38 8.27 -15.40 5.52
N VAL A 39 8.68 -16.27 6.45
CA VAL A 39 9.57 -15.93 7.56
C VAL A 39 10.72 -16.93 7.68
N ASP A 40 11.88 -16.45 8.17
CA ASP A 40 12.96 -17.32 8.64
C ASP A 40 12.65 -17.88 10.04
N THR A 41 13.40 -18.91 10.46
CA THR A 41 13.21 -19.63 11.73
C THR A 41 13.31 -18.79 12.99
N GLU A 42 14.01 -17.67 12.92
CA GLU A 42 14.27 -16.74 14.00
C GLU A 42 13.09 -15.81 14.30
N ILE A 43 12.13 -15.71 13.36
CA ILE A 43 11.01 -14.79 13.45
C ILE A 43 9.78 -15.54 13.97
N ALA A 44 9.31 -15.13 15.14
CA ALA A 44 8.11 -15.67 15.75
C ALA A 44 6.86 -15.26 14.98
N THR A 45 5.86 -16.14 15.01
CA THR A 45 4.59 -15.95 14.28
C THR A 45 3.38 -15.90 15.22
N VAL A 46 3.59 -16.14 16.51
CA VAL A 46 2.57 -16.04 17.55
C VAL A 46 2.50 -14.58 18.02
N PRO A 47 1.30 -13.95 18.06
CA PRO A 47 1.16 -12.55 18.47
C PRO A 47 1.72 -12.27 19.86
N GLY A 48 2.45 -11.16 19.97
CA GLY A 48 3.03 -10.68 21.23
C GLY A 48 4.20 -11.51 21.75
N VAL A 49 4.70 -12.47 20.96
CA VAL A 49 5.78 -13.37 21.39
C VAL A 49 7.09 -13.00 20.72
N GLY A 50 8.04 -12.53 21.53
CA GLY A 50 9.43 -12.37 21.16
C GLY A 50 9.61 -11.48 19.93
N PHE A 51 10.54 -11.89 19.08
CA PHE A 51 10.90 -11.17 17.88
C PHE A 51 10.07 -11.71 16.70
N GLY A 52 8.88 -11.15 16.48
CA GLY A 52 7.88 -11.76 15.59
C GLY A 52 6.92 -10.81 14.90
N VAL A 53 6.17 -11.33 13.95
CA VAL A 53 5.16 -10.60 13.14
C VAL A 53 3.73 -11.06 13.43
N GLY A 54 3.51 -11.71 14.57
CA GLY A 54 2.25 -12.38 14.89
C GLY A 54 1.08 -11.41 14.99
N SER A 55 1.27 -10.25 15.61
CA SER A 55 0.18 -9.27 15.79
C SER A 55 -0.23 -8.62 14.47
N VAL A 56 0.70 -8.44 13.54
CA VAL A 56 0.37 -7.99 12.17
C VAL A 56 -0.45 -9.06 11.44
N ILE A 57 -0.07 -10.34 11.54
CA ILE A 57 -0.83 -11.44 10.93
C ILE A 57 -2.26 -11.49 11.49
N GLU A 58 -2.40 -11.39 12.82
CA GLU A 58 -3.69 -11.35 13.50
C GLU A 58 -4.54 -10.17 13.03
N LEU A 59 -3.97 -8.96 13.02
CA LEU A 59 -4.63 -7.75 12.55
C LEU A 59 -5.15 -7.91 11.11
N ILE A 60 -4.31 -8.36 10.18
CA ILE A 60 -4.69 -8.48 8.77
C ILE A 60 -5.82 -9.51 8.59
N ARG A 61 -5.76 -10.65 9.27
CA ARG A 61 -6.83 -11.66 9.24
C ARG A 61 -8.16 -11.14 9.80
N ALA A 62 -8.09 -10.29 10.83
CA ALA A 62 -9.26 -9.66 11.43
C ALA A 62 -9.79 -8.46 10.62
N SER A 63 -9.03 -7.98 9.64
CA SER A 63 -9.36 -6.76 8.89
C SER A 63 -10.18 -7.04 7.64
N ALA A 64 -10.97 -6.04 7.26
CA ALA A 64 -11.65 -5.96 5.98
C ALA A 64 -11.60 -4.50 5.48
N VAL A 65 -11.71 -4.31 4.16
CA VAL A 65 -11.82 -2.97 3.57
C VAL A 65 -12.88 -3.00 2.47
N GLY A 66 -14.03 -2.39 2.75
CA GLY A 66 -15.21 -2.54 1.91
C GLY A 66 -15.63 -4.01 1.86
N CYS A 67 -15.58 -4.64 0.68
CA CYS A 67 -15.86 -6.07 0.56
C CYS A 67 -14.61 -6.96 0.49
N MET A 68 -13.41 -6.40 0.70
CA MET A 68 -12.18 -7.17 0.69
C MET A 68 -11.92 -7.80 2.06
N HIS A 69 -11.54 -9.07 2.06
CA HIS A 69 -11.09 -9.84 3.21
C HIS A 69 -9.70 -10.41 2.93
N PHE A 70 -8.96 -10.69 4.01
CA PHE A 70 -7.61 -11.20 3.90
C PHE A 70 -7.49 -12.55 4.60
N THR A 71 -6.95 -13.52 3.87
CA THR A 71 -6.51 -14.80 4.44
C THR A 71 -5.00 -14.83 4.45
N VAL A 72 -4.39 -15.09 5.60
CA VAL A 72 -2.93 -15.18 5.73
C VAL A 72 -2.53 -16.61 6.04
N ASP A 73 -1.74 -17.21 5.16
CA ASP A 73 -1.03 -18.47 5.41
C ASP A 73 0.45 -18.17 5.69
N ILE A 74 1.10 -18.98 6.53
CA ILE A 74 2.50 -18.78 6.94
C ILE A 74 3.39 -19.83 6.27
N ALA A 75 4.53 -19.40 5.74
CA ALA A 75 5.59 -20.23 5.20
C ALA A 75 6.88 -20.00 5.99
N LEU A 76 7.43 -21.08 6.56
CA LEU A 76 8.68 -21.07 7.30
C LEU A 76 9.82 -21.54 6.40
N ARG A 77 10.81 -20.67 6.18
CA ARG A 77 12.09 -21.03 5.56
C ARG A 77 12.98 -21.69 6.59
N SER A 78 13.42 -22.90 6.28
CA SER A 78 14.35 -23.66 7.12
C SER A 78 15.14 -24.66 6.28
N ASN A 79 16.07 -25.36 6.92
CA ASN A 79 16.80 -26.50 6.33
C ASN A 79 16.00 -27.81 6.34
N SER A 80 14.78 -27.81 6.90
CA SER A 80 13.90 -28.97 6.87
C SER A 80 13.42 -29.27 5.44
N PRO A 81 13.13 -30.53 5.10
CA PRO A 81 12.50 -30.87 3.82
C PRO A 81 11.19 -30.07 3.61
N PRO A 82 10.90 -29.61 2.38
CA PRO A 82 9.64 -28.94 2.08
C PRO A 82 8.43 -29.83 2.41
N ALA A 83 7.48 -29.32 3.19
CA ALA A 83 6.27 -30.05 3.54
C ALA A 83 5.05 -29.12 3.71
N VAL A 84 3.87 -29.63 3.36
CA VAL A 84 2.59 -28.96 3.56
C VAL A 84 1.91 -29.53 4.79
N VAL A 85 1.62 -28.68 5.77
CA VAL A 85 0.88 -29.04 6.98
C VAL A 85 -0.61 -28.89 6.69
N ALA A 86 -1.36 -30.00 6.70
CA ALA A 86 -2.77 -30.02 6.31
C ALA A 86 -3.68 -29.21 7.26
N SER A 87 -3.32 -29.14 8.55
CA SER A 87 -4.08 -28.42 9.58
C SER A 87 -3.11 -27.76 10.55
N PRO A 88 -2.46 -26.66 10.14
CA PRO A 88 -1.54 -25.95 11.02
C PRO A 88 -2.32 -25.33 12.20
N ALA A 89 -1.65 -25.15 13.33
CA ALA A 89 -2.17 -24.29 14.39
C ALA A 89 -2.42 -22.87 13.84
N ALA A 90 -3.25 -22.07 14.51
CA ALA A 90 -3.65 -20.73 14.02
C ALA A 90 -2.48 -19.86 13.56
N TYR A 91 -1.37 -19.91 14.30
CA TYR A 91 -0.13 -19.18 14.02
C TYR A 91 1.04 -20.09 13.61
N GLY A 92 0.75 -21.36 13.29
CA GLY A 92 1.72 -22.33 12.80
C GLY A 92 1.97 -22.18 11.31
N ALA A 93 3.17 -22.56 10.86
CA ALA A 93 3.50 -22.58 9.45
C ALA A 93 2.69 -23.66 8.70
N LYS A 94 2.02 -23.26 7.64
CA LYS A 94 1.36 -24.18 6.69
C LYS A 94 2.37 -24.84 5.76
N TYR A 95 3.45 -24.14 5.44
CA TYR A 95 4.56 -24.67 4.65
C TYR A 95 5.84 -24.61 5.46
N THR A 96 6.48 -25.76 5.68
CA THR A 96 7.79 -25.86 6.36
C THR A 96 8.86 -26.17 5.34
N GLY A 97 10.12 -25.75 5.56
CA GLY A 97 11.18 -25.93 4.57
C GLY A 97 10.90 -25.15 3.28
N PHE A 98 10.10 -24.09 3.36
CA PHE A 98 9.55 -23.39 2.20
C PHE A 98 10.65 -22.81 1.31
N ARG A 99 10.43 -22.90 0.00
CA ARG A 99 11.20 -22.27 -1.07
C ARG A 99 10.20 -21.74 -2.11
N PHE A 100 10.55 -20.70 -2.88
CA PHE A 100 9.59 -20.11 -3.83
C PHE A 100 9.21 -21.04 -5.00
N ASP A 101 10.03 -22.07 -5.25
CA ASP A 101 9.77 -23.13 -6.22
C ASP A 101 9.08 -24.37 -5.62
N MET A 102 8.68 -24.31 -4.34
CA MET A 102 7.94 -25.39 -3.68
C MET A 102 6.61 -25.67 -4.41
N THR A 103 6.32 -26.96 -4.61
CA THR A 103 5.07 -27.43 -5.19
C THR A 103 4.16 -28.07 -4.15
N ASP A 104 2.86 -28.04 -4.43
CA ASP A 104 1.84 -28.80 -3.71
C ASP A 104 0.98 -29.51 -4.77
N GLY A 105 1.31 -30.78 -5.00
CA GLY A 105 0.87 -31.52 -6.18
C GLY A 105 1.53 -31.00 -7.46
N ALA A 106 0.72 -30.71 -8.48
CA ALA A 106 1.19 -30.23 -9.79
C ALA A 106 1.40 -28.72 -9.88
N ASN A 107 1.02 -27.95 -8.86
CA ASN A 107 1.05 -26.48 -8.89
C ASN A 107 2.10 -25.93 -7.94
N LEU A 108 2.66 -24.75 -8.27
CA LEU A 108 3.50 -24.03 -7.31
C LEU A 108 2.64 -23.58 -6.13
N VAL A 109 3.22 -23.59 -4.93
CA VAL A 109 2.55 -23.09 -3.73
C VAL A 109 2.19 -21.62 -3.89
N ILE A 110 3.10 -20.82 -4.44
CA ILE A 110 2.92 -19.36 -4.61
C ILE A 110 1.74 -19.00 -5.52
N ASP A 111 1.36 -19.85 -6.48
CA ASP A 111 0.23 -19.61 -7.39
C ASP A 111 -1.12 -19.57 -6.67
N LYS A 112 -1.18 -20.05 -5.42
CA LYS A 112 -2.38 -20.04 -4.57
C LYS A 112 -2.63 -18.68 -3.92
N TYR A 113 -1.68 -17.74 -4.03
CA TYR A 113 -1.68 -16.46 -3.33
C TYR A 113 -1.70 -15.29 -4.30
N GLN A 114 -2.26 -14.18 -3.83
CA GLN A 114 -2.26 -12.89 -4.53
C GLN A 114 -1.08 -12.02 -4.10
N GLN A 115 -0.57 -12.26 -2.89
CA GLN A 115 0.53 -11.50 -2.31
C GLN A 115 1.50 -12.40 -1.58
N ILE A 116 2.76 -11.98 -1.57
CA ILE A 116 3.83 -12.61 -0.79
C ILE A 116 4.50 -11.51 0.04
N TRP A 117 4.51 -11.68 1.36
CA TRP A 117 5.12 -10.76 2.31
C TRP A 117 6.31 -11.46 2.94
N ILE A 118 7.48 -10.84 2.88
CA ILE A 118 8.74 -11.48 3.20
C ILE A 118 9.42 -10.75 4.35
N PHE A 119 9.62 -11.47 5.45
CA PHE A 119 10.40 -11.02 6.59
C PHE A 119 11.59 -11.95 6.74
N GLY A 120 12.76 -11.49 6.29
CA GLY A 120 14.01 -12.24 6.39
C GLY A 120 14.76 -11.89 7.66
N PHE A 121 15.44 -12.87 8.25
CA PHE A 121 16.43 -12.69 9.32
C PHE A 121 17.83 -13.01 8.81
N LYS A 122 17.99 -14.03 7.95
CA LYS A 122 19.30 -14.49 7.52
C LYS A 122 20.05 -13.44 6.68
N PRO A 123 21.39 -13.34 6.80
CA PRO A 123 22.32 -14.29 7.46
C PRO A 123 22.27 -14.37 8.99
N ASP A 124 22.38 -13.23 9.67
CA ASP A 124 22.38 -13.10 11.11
C ASP A 124 22.28 -11.61 11.51
N ASN A 125 22.11 -11.34 12.80
CA ASN A 125 22.11 -9.99 13.38
C ASN A 125 23.51 -9.60 13.89
N SER A 126 24.55 -9.96 13.15
CA SER A 126 25.94 -9.59 13.47
C SER A 126 26.51 -8.75 12.34
N ALA A 127 27.36 -7.78 12.66
CA ALA A 127 28.20 -7.15 11.64
C ALA A 127 29.08 -8.21 10.96
N GLY A 128 29.32 -8.07 9.67
CA GLY A 128 30.14 -9.00 8.91
C GLY A 128 30.18 -8.71 7.41
N PRO A 129 30.96 -9.49 6.63
CA PRO A 129 31.05 -9.29 5.18
C PRO A 129 29.84 -9.85 4.43
N ASP A 130 29.53 -9.26 3.27
CA ASP A 130 28.45 -9.68 2.37
C ASP A 130 28.58 -11.14 1.90
N SER A 131 29.77 -11.74 1.96
CA SER A 131 29.98 -13.15 1.63
C SER A 131 29.17 -14.12 2.52
N ARG A 132 28.66 -13.66 3.67
CA ARG A 132 27.75 -14.44 4.53
C ARG A 132 26.34 -14.61 3.93
N ILE A 133 25.95 -13.71 3.03
CA ILE A 133 24.61 -13.68 2.40
C ILE A 133 24.36 -14.97 1.61
N ASP A 134 25.37 -15.44 0.90
CA ASP A 134 25.28 -16.59 -0.01
C ASP A 134 25.70 -17.93 0.62
N LEU A 135 26.00 -17.95 1.92
CA LEU A 135 26.34 -19.20 2.60
C LEU A 135 25.12 -20.14 2.61
N PRO A 136 25.31 -21.46 2.40
CA PRO A 136 24.20 -22.42 2.47
C PRO A 136 23.41 -22.36 3.78
N THR A 137 24.06 -22.04 4.89
CA THR A 137 23.45 -21.88 6.22
C THR A 137 22.53 -20.65 6.33
N SER A 138 22.73 -19.66 5.46
CA SER A 138 21.93 -18.44 5.37
C SER A 138 20.72 -18.61 4.42
N LEU A 139 20.56 -19.80 3.82
CA LEU A 139 19.40 -20.16 2.99
C LEU A 139 19.09 -19.16 1.85
N PRO A 140 20.09 -18.74 1.05
CA PRO A 140 19.87 -17.74 0.01
C PRO A 140 18.84 -18.21 -1.02
N ALA A 141 18.06 -17.26 -1.55
CA ALA A 141 17.12 -17.57 -2.62
C ALA A 141 17.88 -18.02 -3.88
N SER A 142 17.62 -19.26 -4.32
CA SER A 142 18.28 -19.83 -5.49
C SER A 142 17.77 -19.22 -6.81
N ASN A 143 18.51 -19.41 -7.91
CA ASN A 143 18.04 -19.01 -9.24
C ASN A 143 16.71 -19.68 -9.61
N GLY A 144 16.51 -20.96 -9.24
CA GLY A 144 15.26 -21.67 -9.49
C GLY A 144 14.08 -21.02 -8.78
N GLU A 145 14.25 -20.68 -7.51
CA GLU A 145 13.27 -19.95 -6.71
C GLU A 145 12.94 -18.58 -7.32
N LEU A 146 13.97 -17.79 -7.62
CA LEU A 146 13.82 -16.43 -8.16
C LEU A 146 13.19 -16.43 -9.55
N ALA A 147 13.46 -17.43 -10.39
CA ALA A 147 12.79 -17.60 -11.67
C ALA A 147 11.29 -17.85 -11.50
N LYS A 148 10.88 -18.70 -10.55
CA LYS A 148 9.45 -18.95 -10.26
C LYS A 148 8.77 -17.72 -9.68
N LEU A 149 9.40 -17.04 -8.72
CA LEU A 149 8.85 -15.82 -8.13
C LEU A 149 8.72 -14.70 -9.17
N ALA A 150 9.75 -14.45 -9.98
CA ALA A 150 9.71 -13.44 -11.04
C ALA A 150 8.63 -13.75 -12.10
N GLY A 151 8.51 -15.03 -12.48
CA GLY A 151 7.46 -15.52 -13.36
C GLY A 151 6.06 -15.27 -12.78
N TRP A 152 5.86 -15.57 -11.50
CA TRP A 152 4.60 -15.33 -10.79
C TRP A 152 4.25 -13.84 -10.70
N MET A 153 5.21 -12.97 -10.34
CA MET A 153 5.01 -11.51 -10.31
C MET A 153 4.59 -10.95 -11.67
N LYS A 154 5.06 -11.54 -12.77
CA LYS A 154 4.72 -11.14 -14.13
C LYS A 154 3.36 -11.71 -14.58
N ALA A 155 3.16 -13.01 -14.44
CA ALA A 155 1.98 -13.71 -14.96
C ALA A 155 0.72 -13.45 -14.12
N HIS A 156 0.84 -13.48 -12.80
CA HIS A 156 -0.28 -13.31 -11.88
C HIS A 156 -0.47 -11.85 -11.44
N LYS A 157 0.49 -10.98 -11.77
CA LYS A 157 0.57 -9.61 -11.24
C LYS A 157 0.51 -9.60 -9.71
N GLY A 158 1.08 -10.63 -9.08
CA GLY A 158 1.07 -10.82 -7.65
C GLY A 158 1.94 -9.78 -6.94
N GLY A 159 1.42 -9.23 -5.84
CA GLY A 159 2.11 -8.19 -5.08
C GLY A 159 3.18 -8.76 -4.15
N VAL A 160 4.30 -8.06 -4.03
CA VAL A 160 5.38 -8.44 -3.10
C VAL A 160 5.68 -7.31 -2.12
N PHE A 161 5.68 -7.66 -0.84
CA PHE A 161 6.28 -6.84 0.22
C PHE A 161 7.53 -7.54 0.74
N ALA A 162 8.60 -6.80 0.97
CA ALA A 162 9.71 -7.31 1.76
C ALA A 162 10.38 -6.21 2.59
N THR A 163 10.93 -6.61 3.71
CA THR A 163 11.76 -5.74 4.55
C THR A 163 12.97 -6.52 5.08
N GLY A 164 13.91 -5.79 5.64
CA GLY A 164 15.13 -6.27 6.27
C GLY A 164 15.50 -5.27 7.35
N ASP A 165 16.77 -5.19 7.72
CA ASP A 165 17.24 -4.14 8.64
C ASP A 165 18.66 -3.69 8.34
N HIS A 166 19.34 -3.04 9.29
CA HIS A 166 20.76 -2.73 9.23
C HIS A 166 21.64 -3.93 8.81
N ASP A 167 22.86 -3.60 8.37
CA ASP A 167 23.80 -4.55 7.77
C ASP A 167 23.11 -5.38 6.67
N TYR A 168 23.25 -6.70 6.70
CA TYR A 168 22.72 -7.61 5.70
C TYR A 168 21.45 -8.35 6.16
N LEU A 169 20.75 -7.86 7.18
CA LEU A 169 19.58 -8.56 7.74
C LEU A 169 18.48 -8.76 6.70
N GLY A 170 18.09 -10.03 6.51
CA GLY A 170 17.12 -10.47 5.51
C GLY A 170 17.65 -10.49 4.06
N ALA A 171 18.91 -10.12 3.83
CA ALA A 171 19.47 -10.06 2.48
C ALA A 171 19.50 -11.42 1.79
N SER A 172 19.72 -12.53 2.52
CA SER A 172 19.83 -13.86 1.92
C SER A 172 18.61 -14.23 1.09
N ILE A 173 17.40 -13.91 1.56
CA ILE A 173 16.19 -14.14 0.77
C ILE A 173 15.87 -12.96 -0.18
N CYS A 174 16.05 -11.72 0.26
CA CYS A 174 15.45 -10.56 -0.40
C CYS A 174 16.32 -9.90 -1.48
N HIS A 175 17.65 -9.87 -1.33
CA HIS A 175 18.50 -8.93 -2.09
C HIS A 175 18.53 -9.15 -3.60
N ARG A 176 18.09 -10.33 -4.07
CA ARG A 176 18.05 -10.71 -5.49
C ARG A 176 16.63 -10.79 -6.06
N ILE A 177 15.61 -10.55 -5.25
CA ILE A 177 14.22 -10.55 -5.72
C ILE A 177 14.01 -9.34 -6.63
N PRO A 178 13.44 -9.49 -7.84
CA PRO A 178 13.21 -8.36 -8.73
C PRO A 178 12.46 -7.21 -8.06
N ARG A 179 12.95 -5.99 -8.33
CA ARG A 179 12.59 -4.70 -7.73
C ARG A 179 12.89 -4.60 -6.24
N ILE A 180 12.53 -5.58 -5.43
CA ILE A 180 12.84 -5.63 -3.99
C ILE A 180 14.34 -5.42 -3.74
N GLY A 181 15.18 -6.17 -4.47
CA GLY A 181 16.64 -6.14 -4.36
C GLY A 181 17.28 -4.81 -4.76
N THR A 182 16.59 -4.02 -5.59
CA THR A 182 17.11 -2.74 -6.10
C THR A 182 16.46 -1.52 -5.48
N MET A 183 15.27 -1.65 -4.87
CA MET A 183 14.52 -0.59 -4.18
C MET A 183 15.00 -0.34 -2.74
N ARG A 184 15.66 -1.33 -2.12
CA ARG A 184 16.25 -1.23 -0.78
C ARG A 184 17.74 -1.54 -0.84
N ARG A 185 18.51 -0.97 0.08
CA ARG A 185 19.92 -1.35 0.30
C ARG A 185 19.93 -2.61 1.15
N TRP A 186 20.55 -3.68 0.65
CA TRP A 186 20.55 -4.98 1.33
C TRP A 186 21.94 -5.46 1.74
N THR A 187 22.98 -4.89 1.15
CA THR A 187 24.36 -5.34 1.33
C THR A 187 25.21 -4.18 1.83
N ASN A 188 26.34 -4.49 2.46
CA ASN A 188 27.32 -3.48 2.86
C ASN A 188 27.86 -2.74 1.64
N ALA A 189 28.03 -3.44 0.51
CA ALA A 189 28.37 -2.83 -0.77
C ALA A 189 27.31 -1.82 -1.28
N ASP A 190 26.04 -1.98 -0.90
CA ASP A 190 24.99 -1.01 -1.20
C ASP A 190 24.99 0.21 -0.28
N GLY A 191 25.83 0.20 0.76
CA GLY A 191 25.83 1.23 1.81
C GLY A 191 24.57 1.16 2.67
N VAL A 192 24.12 -0.04 3.02
CA VAL A 192 23.14 -0.24 4.10
C VAL A 192 23.76 0.26 5.42
N PRO A 193 23.00 0.95 6.28
CA PRO A 193 23.53 1.39 7.57
C PRO A 193 23.99 0.20 8.43
N PRO A 194 25.11 0.33 9.15
CA PRO A 194 25.62 -0.73 10.00
C PRO A 194 24.90 -0.80 11.35
N ILE A 195 25.03 -1.91 12.06
CA ILE A 195 24.63 -2.04 13.48
C ILE A 195 25.51 -1.21 14.44
N GLY A 196 26.72 -0.84 13.99
CA GLY A 196 27.89 -0.51 14.82
C GLY A 196 27.72 0.60 15.87
N GLY A 197 28.42 0.47 17.00
CA GLY A 197 28.50 1.47 18.06
C GLY A 197 29.93 1.71 18.54
N PHE A 198 30.16 2.55 19.57
CA PHE A 198 31.41 3.18 20.09
C PHE A 198 32.80 2.51 19.86
N GLY A 199 32.89 1.21 19.55
CA GLY A 199 34.10 0.50 19.13
C GLY A 199 34.20 0.15 17.63
N ASP A 200 33.21 0.52 16.82
CA ASP A 200 33.13 0.28 15.38
C ASP A 200 33.38 1.59 14.63
N SER A 201 34.26 1.56 13.63
CA SER A 201 34.56 2.74 12.79
C SER A 201 33.32 3.29 12.09
N ASP A 202 32.30 2.44 11.91
CA ASP A 202 31.14 2.75 11.09
C ASP A 202 29.95 3.28 11.93
N THR A 203 30.19 3.57 13.22
CA THR A 203 29.23 4.16 14.16
C THR A 203 28.55 5.44 13.62
N ALA A 204 29.25 6.23 12.80
CA ALA A 204 28.74 7.48 12.24
C ALA A 204 27.65 7.27 11.17
N ASP A 205 27.59 6.08 10.57
CA ASP A 205 26.67 5.78 9.46
C ASP A 205 25.36 5.10 9.86
N ARG A 206 25.31 4.63 11.11
CA ARG A 206 24.11 4.09 11.77
C ARG A 206 22.97 5.10 11.84
N ILE A 207 21.76 4.58 11.91
CA ILE A 207 20.53 5.36 12.01
C ILE A 207 19.72 4.86 13.21
N ASP A 208 19.67 5.63 14.31
CA ASP A 208 18.76 5.37 15.44
C ASP A 208 17.61 6.37 15.44
N THR A 209 16.39 5.89 15.24
CA THR A 209 15.18 6.73 15.23
C THR A 209 14.49 6.82 16.58
N LEU A 210 15.05 6.14 17.59
CA LEU A 210 14.60 6.15 18.98
C LEU A 210 14.26 7.56 19.48
N ARG A 211 13.09 7.67 20.11
CA ARG A 211 12.58 8.89 20.71
C ARG A 211 12.61 8.79 22.24
N PRO A 212 12.83 9.92 22.94
CA PRO A 212 12.70 9.93 24.39
C PRO A 212 11.26 9.56 24.80
N PRO A 213 11.04 8.52 25.61
CA PRO A 213 9.70 8.11 26.02
C PRO A 213 9.04 9.07 27.00
N ASN A 214 9.84 9.85 27.73
CA ASN A 214 9.39 10.86 28.67
C ASN A 214 10.52 11.86 28.99
N ALA A 215 10.19 12.89 29.75
CA ALA A 215 11.09 13.99 30.09
C ALA A 215 12.41 13.58 30.78
N ALA A 216 12.50 12.41 31.42
CA ALA A 216 13.73 11.95 32.05
C ALA A 216 14.81 11.52 31.02
N TYR A 217 14.43 11.30 29.77
CA TYR A 217 15.31 10.86 28.69
C TYR A 217 15.64 11.99 27.69
N GLU A 218 15.06 13.17 27.89
CA GLU A 218 15.29 14.34 27.03
C GLU A 218 16.66 14.99 27.31
N PRO A 219 17.33 15.60 26.30
CA PRO A 219 18.63 16.28 26.45
C PRO A 219 18.71 17.44 27.47
N GLY A 220 17.63 17.74 28.20
CA GLY A 220 17.57 18.75 29.27
C GLY A 220 17.06 18.22 30.61
N ALA A 221 16.96 16.90 30.78
CA ALA A 221 16.52 16.31 32.05
C ALA A 221 17.41 16.73 33.23
N PRO A 222 16.84 17.01 34.43
CA PRO A 222 17.63 17.31 35.62
C PRO A 222 18.60 16.16 35.96
N GLY A 223 19.91 16.44 35.96
CA GLY A 223 20.95 15.41 36.13
C GLY A 223 21.46 14.77 34.83
N GLY A 224 20.95 15.23 33.68
CA GLY A 224 21.25 14.67 32.35
C GLY A 224 20.25 13.60 31.91
N PRO A 225 20.09 13.35 30.60
CA PRO A 225 19.22 12.31 30.09
C PRO A 225 19.63 10.92 30.58
N LEU A 226 18.65 10.11 30.98
CA LEU A 226 18.84 8.68 31.21
C LEU A 226 19.23 7.96 29.91
N ALA A 227 19.98 6.86 30.03
CA ALA A 227 20.36 6.06 28.87
C ALA A 227 19.16 5.28 28.32
N LEU A 228 18.88 5.38 27.01
CA LEU A 228 17.99 4.49 26.27
C LEU A 228 18.75 3.21 25.90
N ASN A 229 18.47 2.09 26.55
CA ASN A 229 18.90 0.76 26.10
C ASN A 229 17.86 0.16 25.14
N ASN A 230 18.17 -0.97 24.47
CA ASN A 230 17.23 -1.62 23.54
C ASN A 230 15.93 -2.11 24.22
N SER A 231 15.89 -2.27 25.55
CA SER A 231 14.67 -2.64 26.29
C SER A 231 14.62 -1.85 27.61
N PRO A 232 13.58 -1.02 27.85
CA PRO A 232 12.23 -1.10 27.26
C PRO A 232 11.99 -0.31 25.96
N HIS A 233 12.92 0.53 25.52
CA HIS A 233 12.61 1.66 24.62
C HIS A 233 12.18 1.30 23.20
N GLN A 234 12.62 0.17 22.64
CA GLN A 234 12.16 -0.18 21.28
C GLN A 234 10.67 -0.56 21.22
N GLY A 235 10.05 -0.81 22.36
CA GLY A 235 8.66 -1.20 22.50
C GLY A 235 7.87 -0.23 23.37
N ASP A 236 8.24 1.05 23.43
CA ASP A 236 7.50 2.04 24.19
C ASP A 236 6.36 2.71 23.37
N LEU A 237 5.71 3.71 23.94
CA LEU A 237 4.53 4.38 23.36
C LEU A 237 4.87 5.51 22.37
N THR A 238 6.16 5.79 22.15
CA THR A 238 6.65 6.98 21.45
C THR A 238 7.18 6.61 20.07
N PRO A 239 6.33 6.63 19.02
CA PRO A 239 6.80 6.36 17.67
C PRO A 239 7.70 7.48 17.14
N GLN A 240 8.48 7.17 16.11
CA GLN A 240 9.15 8.19 15.32
C GLN A 240 8.17 8.91 14.37
N PRO A 241 8.28 10.24 14.23
CA PRO A 241 7.59 10.98 13.18
C PRO A 241 8.21 10.67 11.81
N ILE A 242 7.36 10.54 10.80
CA ILE A 242 7.76 10.32 9.40
C ILE A 242 7.23 11.45 8.51
N HIS A 243 8.00 11.78 7.48
CA HIS A 243 7.66 12.75 6.46
C HIS A 243 7.16 12.03 5.22
N TRP A 244 5.85 11.99 5.03
CA TRP A 244 5.27 11.43 3.81
C TRP A 244 5.57 12.30 2.59
N VAL A 245 5.72 11.66 1.44
CA VAL A 245 5.95 12.31 0.16
C VAL A 245 4.62 12.51 -0.57
N THR A 246 4.49 13.68 -1.19
CA THR A 246 3.31 14.03 -1.97
C THR A 246 3.25 13.17 -3.22
N TRP A 247 2.36 12.19 -3.22
CA TRP A 247 2.14 11.28 -4.33
C TRP A 247 1.52 11.99 -5.55
N GLN A 248 0.79 13.08 -5.31
CA GLN A 248 0.20 13.91 -6.35
C GLN A 248 0.60 15.36 -6.16
N SER A 249 1.27 15.92 -7.18
CA SER A 249 1.63 17.33 -7.27
C SER A 249 1.21 17.87 -8.62
N VAL A 250 0.43 18.95 -8.64
CA VAL A 250 0.12 19.69 -9.88
C VAL A 250 0.91 21.00 -9.84
N GLY A 251 1.83 21.16 -10.78
CA GLY A 251 2.58 22.39 -10.97
C GLY A 251 1.76 23.43 -11.71
N THR A 252 1.57 24.61 -11.10
CA THR A 252 1.00 25.81 -11.73
C THR A 252 2.05 26.93 -11.69
N GLY A 253 2.98 26.94 -12.64
CA GLY A 253 4.08 27.92 -12.67
C GLY A 253 4.98 27.80 -11.42
N ILE A 254 5.14 28.91 -10.68
CA ILE A 254 5.93 28.94 -9.42
C ILE A 254 5.20 28.31 -8.21
N LEU A 255 3.91 27.97 -8.34
CA LEU A 255 3.12 27.37 -7.28
C LEU A 255 2.90 25.89 -7.59
N SER A 256 3.38 25.00 -6.73
CA SER A 256 3.06 23.57 -6.76
C SER A 256 2.01 23.29 -5.70
N TYR A 257 0.87 22.76 -6.10
CA TYR A 257 -0.17 22.32 -5.16
C TYR A 257 0.04 20.85 -4.81
N LYS A 258 0.30 20.62 -3.52
CA LYS A 258 0.61 19.32 -2.90
C LYS A 258 -0.65 18.80 -2.20
N HIS A 259 -1.32 17.76 -2.73
CA HIS A 259 -2.68 17.42 -2.27
C HIS A 259 -2.80 16.20 -1.34
N ARG A 260 -2.13 15.07 -1.62
CA ARG A 260 -2.38 13.80 -0.88
C ARG A 260 -1.12 12.95 -0.68
N PRO A 261 -1.00 12.21 0.43
CA PRO A 261 0.01 11.16 0.57
C PRO A 261 -0.32 9.98 -0.36
N HIS A 262 0.65 9.08 -0.54
CA HIS A 262 0.41 7.82 -1.24
C HIS A 262 -0.72 7.01 -0.54
N PRO A 263 -1.53 6.22 -1.26
CA PRO A 263 -2.63 5.45 -0.66
C PRO A 263 -2.23 4.56 0.52
N VAL A 264 -1.01 4.03 0.49
CA VAL A 264 -0.42 3.24 1.59
C VAL A 264 -0.34 4.04 2.90
N LEU A 265 -0.13 5.36 2.83
CA LEU A 265 0.04 6.26 3.98
C LEU A 265 -1.19 7.14 4.24
N CYS A 266 -2.38 6.70 3.83
CA CYS A 266 -3.60 7.49 3.93
C CYS A 266 -4.58 6.86 4.93
N HIS A 267 -4.83 7.54 6.06
CA HIS A 267 -5.87 7.12 7.00
C HIS A 267 -7.23 7.68 6.56
N PRO A 268 -8.34 6.90 6.67
CA PRO A 268 -9.68 7.37 6.32
C PRO A 268 -10.11 8.67 7.03
N THR A 269 -9.76 8.81 8.31
CA THR A 269 -10.25 9.90 9.17
C THR A 269 -9.18 10.71 9.90
N LEU A 270 -7.93 10.22 10.00
CA LEU A 270 -6.87 10.83 10.83
C LEU A 270 -5.83 11.58 9.99
N GLY A 271 -6.08 11.73 8.69
CA GLY A 271 -5.16 12.32 7.73
C GLY A 271 -4.01 11.39 7.34
N PRO A 272 -2.87 11.94 6.89
CA PRO A 272 -1.71 11.13 6.55
C PRO A 272 -1.19 10.31 7.74
N ILE A 273 -0.74 9.10 7.45
CA ILE A 273 0.07 8.30 8.36
C ILE A 273 1.44 8.98 8.41
N ASN A 274 1.77 9.51 9.58
CA ASN A 274 2.92 10.37 9.83
C ASN A 274 3.75 9.90 11.03
N VAL A 275 3.55 8.66 11.46
CA VAL A 275 4.31 8.01 12.52
C VAL A 275 4.56 6.55 12.14
N MET A 276 5.71 6.01 12.57
CA MET A 276 6.04 4.57 12.56
C MET A 276 6.71 4.21 13.89
N PRO A 277 6.72 2.92 14.29
CA PRO A 277 7.54 2.47 15.42
C PRO A 277 9.00 2.92 15.23
N ASP A 278 9.67 3.29 16.32
CA ASP A 278 11.08 3.65 16.27
C ASP A 278 11.97 2.44 16.64
N HIS A 279 13.25 2.52 16.27
CA HIS A 279 14.24 1.54 16.70
C HIS A 279 15.68 2.08 16.61
N ALA A 280 16.60 1.36 17.25
CA ALA A 280 18.03 1.59 17.08
C ALA A 280 18.57 0.75 15.92
N HIS A 281 19.09 1.38 14.87
CA HIS A 281 19.72 0.80 13.67
C HIS A 281 18.77 0.45 12.52
N GLU A 282 18.22 1.46 11.86
CA GLU A 282 17.43 1.26 10.66
C GLU A 282 18.26 0.92 9.43
N GLY A 283 17.70 0.12 8.53
CA GLY A 283 18.15 0.05 7.15
C GLY A 283 17.77 1.29 6.32
N LEU A 284 17.94 1.21 5.00
CA LEU A 284 17.55 2.28 4.07
C LEU A 284 16.95 1.73 2.78
N CYS A 285 15.89 2.38 2.31
CA CYS A 285 15.49 2.29 0.92
C CYS A 285 16.44 3.10 0.01
N ARG A 286 16.42 2.83 -1.30
CA ARG A 286 17.07 3.72 -2.28
C ARG A 286 16.14 4.87 -2.63
N ASP A 287 16.70 6.08 -2.67
CA ASP A 287 15.92 7.30 -2.92
C ASP A 287 15.34 7.31 -4.35
N THR A 288 14.25 8.05 -4.53
CA THR A 288 13.64 8.31 -5.85
C THR A 288 14.67 8.97 -6.75
N GLY A 289 14.76 8.57 -8.00
CA GLY A 289 15.78 9.04 -8.96
C GLY A 289 17.08 8.25 -8.92
N THR A 290 17.31 7.41 -7.92
CA THR A 290 18.59 6.70 -7.73
C THR A 290 18.55 5.22 -8.11
N VAL A 291 17.36 4.66 -8.33
CA VAL A 291 17.20 3.26 -8.70
C VAL A 291 17.51 3.05 -10.19
N PRO A 292 18.42 2.12 -10.55
CA PRO A 292 18.80 1.91 -11.96
C PRO A 292 17.69 1.19 -12.74
N LEU A 293 16.95 1.94 -13.57
CA LEU A 293 15.82 1.41 -14.36
C LEU A 293 16.24 0.54 -15.57
N THR A 294 17.53 0.52 -15.91
CA THR A 294 18.09 -0.29 -17.01
C THR A 294 18.58 -1.66 -16.54
N GLY A 295 18.44 -1.98 -15.26
CA GLY A 295 18.81 -3.28 -14.71
C GLY A 295 18.09 -4.44 -15.39
N THR A 296 18.76 -5.59 -15.44
CA THR A 296 18.21 -6.85 -15.97
C THR A 296 18.59 -8.03 -15.08
N TYR A 297 17.83 -9.12 -15.15
CA TYR A 297 18.11 -10.38 -14.48
C TYR A 297 17.94 -11.57 -15.44
N ASN A 298 18.57 -12.72 -15.15
CA ASN A 298 18.46 -13.94 -15.95
C ASN A 298 18.54 -15.19 -15.07
N PHE A 299 17.48 -15.45 -14.29
CA PHE A 299 17.47 -16.54 -13.31
C PHE A 299 17.27 -17.93 -13.95
N ASP A 300 16.52 -18.02 -15.05
CA ASP A 300 16.20 -19.28 -15.73
C ASP A 300 17.15 -19.63 -16.88
N GLY A 301 18.10 -18.73 -17.19
CA GLY A 301 19.01 -18.89 -18.32
C GLY A 301 18.34 -18.69 -19.69
N ALA A 302 17.05 -18.32 -19.75
CA ALA A 302 16.30 -18.16 -20.99
C ALA A 302 16.52 -16.79 -21.67
N GLY A 303 17.23 -15.88 -20.99
CA GLY A 303 17.61 -14.57 -21.53
C GLY A 303 17.33 -13.44 -20.54
N ALA A 304 18.05 -12.33 -20.71
CA ALA A 304 17.92 -11.15 -19.86
C ALA A 304 16.47 -10.63 -19.86
N GLN A 305 15.91 -10.48 -18.66
CA GLN A 305 14.61 -9.88 -18.39
C GLN A 305 14.82 -8.51 -17.75
N ASP A 306 13.98 -7.54 -18.11
CA ASP A 306 14.01 -6.21 -17.50
C ASP A 306 13.61 -6.27 -16.01
N GLU A 307 14.46 -5.70 -15.14
CA GLU A 307 14.13 -5.44 -13.73
C GLU A 307 12.90 -4.53 -13.64
N TYR A 308 12.90 -3.48 -14.46
CA TYR A 308 11.83 -2.51 -14.61
C TYR A 308 11.33 -2.50 -16.06
N PRO A 309 10.18 -3.16 -16.36
CA PRO A 309 9.65 -3.20 -17.73
C PRO A 309 9.08 -1.84 -18.18
N PRO A 310 8.98 -1.60 -19.50
CA PRO A 310 8.31 -0.42 -20.02
C PRO A 310 6.82 -0.40 -19.66
N ALA A 311 6.23 0.80 -19.60
CA ALA A 311 4.80 0.93 -19.35
C ALA A 311 3.97 0.21 -20.44
N THR A 312 2.81 -0.32 -20.07
CA THR A 312 1.93 -1.14 -20.95
C THR A 312 1.43 -0.41 -22.22
N GLY A 313 1.59 0.91 -22.28
CA GLY A 313 1.30 1.74 -23.46
C GLY A 313 2.52 2.15 -24.30
N GLY A 314 3.72 1.60 -24.05
CA GLY A 314 4.96 1.98 -24.75
C GLY A 314 5.58 3.29 -24.25
N GLY A 315 5.23 3.72 -23.03
CA GLY A 315 5.79 4.91 -22.39
C GLY A 315 7.07 4.64 -21.59
N ALA A 316 7.54 5.65 -20.87
CA ALA A 316 8.69 5.53 -19.96
C ALA A 316 8.48 4.40 -18.93
N LYS A 317 9.59 3.78 -18.51
CA LYS A 317 9.59 2.79 -17.44
C LYS A 317 9.05 3.45 -16.16
N PRO A 318 8.00 2.91 -15.52
CA PRO A 318 7.59 3.40 -14.22
C PRO A 318 8.76 3.31 -13.24
N GLU A 319 8.91 4.31 -12.40
CA GLU A 319 10.00 4.40 -11.43
C GLU A 319 9.50 4.02 -10.03
N PRO A 320 10.31 3.30 -9.22
CA PRO A 320 10.06 3.22 -7.78
C PRO A 320 10.13 4.58 -7.12
N THR A 321 9.28 4.80 -6.12
CA THR A 321 9.18 6.08 -5.43
C THR A 321 9.24 5.89 -3.93
N ILE A 322 10.00 6.74 -3.24
CA ILE A 322 9.91 6.87 -1.79
C ILE A 322 8.63 7.61 -1.44
N ILE A 323 7.85 7.03 -0.53
CA ILE A 323 6.60 7.62 -0.05
C ILE A 323 6.68 8.12 1.39
N ALA A 324 7.75 7.77 2.10
CA ALA A 324 8.04 8.31 3.43
C ALA A 324 9.54 8.38 3.72
N TYR A 325 9.92 9.42 4.43
CA TYR A 325 11.24 9.58 5.03
C TYR A 325 11.15 9.55 6.55
N GLY A 326 12.06 8.82 7.19
CA GLY A 326 12.32 8.88 8.62
C GLY A 326 13.28 10.03 8.96
N SER A 327 13.44 10.27 10.26
CA SER A 327 14.42 11.21 10.79
C SER A 327 15.02 10.67 12.09
N ASN A 328 16.27 11.01 12.35
CA ASN A 328 16.95 10.69 13.60
C ASN A 328 17.56 11.95 14.25
N LEU A 329 17.59 11.95 15.58
CA LEU A 329 18.13 13.04 16.38
C LEU A 329 19.66 12.99 16.44
N GLY A 330 20.31 14.16 16.41
CA GLY A 330 21.76 14.28 16.51
C GLY A 330 22.25 14.32 17.95
N GLY A 331 23.43 13.75 18.20
CA GLY A 331 23.98 13.63 19.56
C GLY A 331 23.35 12.51 20.39
N GLY A 332 22.36 11.81 19.84
CA GLY A 332 22.10 10.40 20.19
C GLY A 332 23.29 9.55 19.76
N PRO A 333 23.46 8.32 20.21
CA PRO A 333 22.48 7.41 20.75
C PRO A 333 22.27 7.74 22.21
N TYR A 334 21.02 7.92 22.57
CA TYR A 334 20.66 7.80 23.97
C TYR A 334 21.01 6.40 24.52
N ASN A 335 21.30 5.42 23.65
CA ASN A 335 22.16 4.29 24.00
C ASN A 335 23.64 4.70 24.02
N PHE A 336 24.09 5.37 25.08
CA PHE A 336 25.47 5.91 25.16
C PHE A 336 26.57 4.87 24.88
N ALA A 337 26.32 3.58 25.15
CA ALA A 337 27.25 2.50 24.84
C ALA A 337 27.55 2.38 23.34
N LYS A 338 26.68 2.92 22.47
CA LYS A 338 26.83 2.89 21.02
C LYS A 338 27.51 4.12 20.43
N GLY A 339 27.83 5.16 21.19
CA GLY A 339 28.62 6.31 20.69
C GLY A 339 27.91 7.17 19.63
N PRO A 340 28.31 8.44 19.46
CA PRO A 340 27.52 9.50 18.84
C PRO A 340 27.08 9.21 17.39
N GLN A 341 25.90 9.71 17.01
CA GLN A 341 25.34 9.69 15.66
C GLN A 341 25.00 11.11 15.19
N PRO A 342 25.11 11.40 13.88
CA PRO A 342 24.69 12.68 13.31
C PRO A 342 23.16 12.75 13.18
N ALA A 343 22.58 13.94 13.36
CA ALA A 343 21.17 14.16 13.01
C ALA A 343 20.95 13.96 11.50
N ARG A 344 19.89 13.26 11.11
CA ARG A 344 19.45 13.20 9.71
C ARG A 344 17.95 13.42 9.66
N ASN A 345 17.52 14.30 8.76
CA ASN A 345 16.11 14.64 8.60
C ASN A 345 15.47 13.94 7.40
N HIS A 346 16.21 13.05 6.72
CA HIS A 346 15.83 12.50 5.43
C HIS A 346 16.41 11.07 5.24
N ASN A 347 15.78 10.09 5.89
CA ASN A 347 16.14 8.68 5.75
C ASN A 347 15.08 8.00 4.85
N PRO A 348 15.38 7.59 3.60
CA PRO A 348 14.41 6.94 2.73
C PRO A 348 13.91 5.64 3.36
N MET A 349 12.63 5.62 3.73
CA MET A 349 12.09 4.63 4.66
C MET A 349 11.14 3.63 3.99
N ILE A 350 10.19 4.12 3.18
CA ILE A 350 9.21 3.26 2.50
C ILE A 350 9.27 3.53 1.00
N SER A 351 9.57 2.50 0.22
CA SER A 351 9.64 2.55 -1.23
C SER A 351 8.52 1.73 -1.85
N VAL A 352 7.88 2.25 -2.90
CA VAL A 352 6.82 1.56 -3.63
C VAL A 352 7.04 1.64 -5.13
N TYR A 353 6.66 0.57 -5.83
CA TYR A 353 6.68 0.48 -7.29
C TYR A 353 5.32 0.01 -7.79
N ASP A 354 4.62 0.89 -8.53
CA ASP A 354 3.33 0.56 -9.14
C ASP A 354 3.52 -0.24 -10.44
N GLY A 355 3.84 -1.53 -10.28
CA GLY A 355 4.09 -2.45 -11.39
C GLY A 355 2.90 -2.64 -12.34
N HIS A 356 1.68 -2.33 -11.91
CA HIS A 356 0.50 -2.45 -12.79
C HIS A 356 0.64 -1.56 -14.02
N LEU A 357 1.33 -0.42 -13.91
CA LEU A 357 1.63 0.48 -15.02
C LEU A 357 2.51 -0.18 -16.09
N ALA A 358 3.32 -1.17 -15.71
CA ALA A 358 4.18 -1.98 -16.57
C ALA A 358 3.66 -3.41 -16.79
N GLY A 359 2.44 -3.70 -16.34
CA GLY A 359 1.79 -5.00 -16.54
C GLY A 359 2.31 -6.13 -15.64
N VAL A 360 3.03 -5.79 -14.57
CA VAL A 360 3.57 -6.72 -13.57
C VAL A 360 2.99 -6.40 -12.18
N GLY A 361 3.25 -7.24 -11.18
CA GLY A 361 2.79 -7.03 -9.82
C GLY A 361 3.41 -5.80 -9.14
N ARG A 362 2.67 -5.23 -8.19
CA ARG A 362 3.16 -4.13 -7.34
C ARG A 362 4.20 -4.61 -6.32
N VAL A 363 5.11 -3.72 -5.97
CA VAL A 363 6.18 -4.01 -5.01
C VAL A 363 6.28 -2.91 -3.98
N ALA A 364 6.48 -3.27 -2.72
CA ALA A 364 6.81 -2.36 -1.65
C ALA A 364 7.98 -2.88 -0.82
N THR A 365 8.83 -1.97 -0.37
CA THR A 365 9.87 -2.26 0.62
C THR A 365 9.83 -1.27 1.77
N ASP A 366 10.19 -1.77 2.94
CA ASP A 366 10.44 -0.96 4.12
C ASP A 366 11.91 -1.07 4.51
N SER A 367 12.47 0.04 4.94
CA SER A 367 13.82 0.19 5.50
C SER A 367 14.11 -0.77 6.65
N THR A 368 13.13 -0.99 7.54
CA THR A 368 13.32 -1.79 8.74
C THR A 368 12.11 -2.67 9.05
N TRP A 369 12.40 -3.90 9.47
CA TRP A 369 11.44 -4.82 10.06
C TRP A 369 10.85 -4.32 11.38
N HIS A 370 11.49 -3.38 12.09
CA HIS A 370 11.01 -2.91 13.39
C HIS A 370 9.67 -2.16 13.31
N HIS A 371 9.29 -1.69 12.13
CA HIS A 371 7.95 -1.14 11.92
C HIS A 371 6.83 -2.19 12.01
N TRP A 372 7.18 -3.47 12.01
CA TRP A 372 6.25 -4.59 11.83
C TRP A 372 6.25 -5.58 13.00
N PHE A 373 7.23 -5.49 13.89
CA PHE A 373 7.50 -6.56 14.85
C PHE A 373 6.81 -6.31 16.19
N ASP A 374 6.33 -7.39 16.79
CA ASP A 374 5.54 -7.41 18.02
C ASP A 374 6.25 -6.66 19.15
N VAL A 375 7.56 -6.84 19.29
CA VAL A 375 8.37 -6.14 20.30
C VAL A 375 8.35 -4.61 20.16
N ASN A 376 8.07 -4.09 18.96
CA ASN A 376 8.03 -2.65 18.68
C ASN A 376 6.62 -2.06 18.68
N ILE A 377 5.60 -2.89 18.45
CA ILE A 377 4.22 -2.42 18.32
C ILE A 377 3.34 -2.76 19.51
N ALA A 378 3.75 -3.69 20.39
CA ALA A 378 2.90 -4.23 21.45
C ALA A 378 2.34 -3.14 22.39
N ASP A 379 3.18 -2.24 22.91
CA ASP A 379 2.71 -1.21 23.85
C ASP A 379 1.84 -0.17 23.13
N ILE A 380 2.24 0.27 21.91
CA ILE A 380 1.44 1.19 21.08
C ILE A 380 0.07 0.58 20.78
N GLN A 381 0.03 -0.72 20.44
CA GLN A 381 -1.18 -1.48 20.19
C GLN A 381 -2.04 -1.60 21.45
N ALA A 382 -1.42 -1.89 22.61
CA ALA A 382 -2.11 -2.01 23.88
C ALA A 382 -2.76 -0.69 24.33
N GLU A 383 -2.11 0.45 24.06
CA GLU A 383 -2.71 1.77 24.29
C GLU A 383 -3.87 2.06 23.34
N ASN A 384 -3.86 1.48 22.13
CA ASN A 384 -4.95 1.56 21.16
C ASN A 384 -5.35 3.01 20.80
N GLY A 385 -4.36 3.90 20.77
CA GLY A 385 -4.53 5.32 20.47
C GLY A 385 -4.46 5.69 18.99
N ALA A 386 -4.35 6.98 18.69
CA ALA A 386 -4.24 7.50 17.32
C ALA A 386 -2.99 6.99 16.58
N ASN A 387 -1.90 6.74 17.30
CA ASN A 387 -0.67 6.17 16.73
C ASN A 387 -0.92 4.74 16.23
N TRP A 388 -1.53 3.88 17.05
CA TRP A 388 -1.91 2.54 16.63
C TRP A 388 -2.90 2.55 15.48
N ALA A 389 -3.91 3.42 15.50
CA ALA A 389 -4.86 3.54 14.38
C ALA A 389 -4.16 3.88 13.06
N LYS A 390 -3.14 4.75 13.08
CA LYS A 390 -2.32 5.06 11.90
C LYS A 390 -1.42 3.90 11.47
N ILE A 391 -0.70 3.29 12.40
CA ILE A 391 0.25 2.19 12.14
C ILE A 391 -0.49 0.94 11.65
N SER A 392 -1.55 0.51 12.34
CA SER A 392 -2.39 -0.60 11.89
C SER A 392 -2.99 -0.34 10.50
N ARG A 393 -3.42 0.90 10.20
CA ARG A 393 -3.93 1.26 8.88
C ARG A 393 -2.87 1.22 7.79
N TYR A 394 -1.59 1.47 8.10
CA TYR A 394 -0.50 1.28 7.14
C TYR A 394 -0.44 -0.17 6.65
N PHE A 395 -0.48 -1.14 7.57
CA PHE A 395 -0.46 -2.57 7.22
C PHE A 395 -1.68 -2.96 6.36
N ILE A 396 -2.87 -2.50 6.76
CA ILE A 396 -4.13 -2.76 6.04
C ILE A 396 -4.09 -2.12 4.64
N ASN A 397 -3.64 -0.86 4.54
CA ASN A 397 -3.53 -0.18 3.26
C ASN A 397 -2.54 -0.89 2.33
N LEU A 398 -1.44 -1.42 2.87
CA LEU A 398 -0.49 -2.18 2.07
C LEU A 398 -1.11 -3.47 1.52
N ALA A 399 -1.88 -4.19 2.35
CA ALA A 399 -2.63 -5.37 1.92
C ALA A 399 -3.66 -5.05 0.82
N VAL A 400 -4.30 -3.88 0.85
CA VAL A 400 -5.16 -3.45 -0.26
C VAL A 400 -4.30 -3.09 -1.50
N TRP A 401 -3.17 -2.41 -1.31
CA TRP A 401 -2.36 -1.81 -2.38
C TRP A 401 -1.65 -2.82 -3.26
N LEU A 402 -1.10 -3.86 -2.64
CA LEU A 402 -0.40 -4.95 -3.31
C LEU A 402 -1.32 -5.94 -4.01
N SER A 403 -2.64 -5.81 -3.86
CA SER A 403 -3.58 -6.73 -4.50
C SER A 403 -3.52 -6.59 -6.03
N PRO A 404 -3.60 -7.71 -6.78
CA PRO A 404 -3.66 -7.68 -8.23
C PRO A 404 -4.83 -6.83 -8.76
N PRO A 405 -4.78 -6.40 -10.03
CA PRO A 405 -5.85 -5.60 -10.63
C PRO A 405 -7.21 -6.28 -10.50
N GLY A 406 -8.23 -5.48 -10.17
CA GLY A 406 -9.62 -5.93 -10.06
C GLY A 406 -10.10 -6.22 -8.65
N TYR A 407 -9.24 -6.57 -7.68
CA TYR A 407 -9.71 -6.85 -6.30
C TYR A 407 -10.32 -5.61 -5.64
N SER A 408 -9.53 -4.54 -5.51
CA SER A 408 -9.99 -3.28 -4.89
C SER A 408 -11.04 -2.57 -5.73
N THR A 409 -10.87 -2.52 -7.05
CA THR A 409 -11.80 -1.85 -7.97
C THR A 409 -13.20 -2.47 -7.92
N THR A 410 -13.31 -3.80 -7.95
CA THR A 410 -14.62 -4.45 -7.97
C THR A 410 -15.35 -4.27 -6.64
N CYS A 411 -14.62 -4.22 -5.52
CA CYS A 411 -15.22 -3.88 -4.23
C CYS A 411 -15.68 -2.42 -4.14
N LEU A 412 -14.91 -1.47 -4.68
CA LEU A 412 -15.32 -0.06 -4.73
C LEU A 412 -16.59 0.13 -5.61
N TRP A 413 -16.63 -0.55 -6.74
CA TRP A 413 -17.82 -0.64 -7.59
C TRP A 413 -19.03 -1.18 -6.85
N TRP A 414 -18.85 -2.26 -6.10
CA TRP A 414 -19.92 -2.82 -5.28
C TRP A 414 -20.39 -1.85 -4.19
N CYS A 415 -19.47 -1.18 -3.50
CA CYS A 415 -19.81 -0.14 -2.52
C CYS A 415 -20.61 1.01 -3.15
N THR A 416 -20.34 1.34 -4.42
CA THR A 416 -21.11 2.34 -5.16
C THR A 416 -22.56 1.90 -5.35
N VAL A 417 -22.81 0.64 -5.71
CA VAL A 417 -24.19 0.10 -5.80
C VAL A 417 -24.86 0.10 -4.43
N LEU A 418 -24.17 -0.37 -3.40
CA LEU A 418 -24.70 -0.42 -2.04
C LEU A 418 -25.06 0.96 -1.49
N SER A 419 -24.31 2.00 -1.88
CA SER A 419 -24.54 3.37 -1.40
C SER A 419 -25.95 3.90 -1.68
N HIS A 420 -26.63 3.42 -2.74
CA HIS A 420 -28.02 3.79 -3.06
C HIS A 420 -29.02 3.40 -1.97
N PHE A 421 -28.71 2.36 -1.19
CA PHE A 421 -29.61 1.79 -0.18
C PHE A 421 -29.25 2.20 1.25
N THR A 422 -28.51 3.30 1.36
CA THR A 422 -28.10 3.93 2.63
C THR A 422 -28.88 5.23 2.84
N ALA A 423 -28.81 5.82 4.04
CA ALA A 423 -29.43 7.13 4.29
C ALA A 423 -28.98 8.20 3.29
N THR A 424 -27.68 8.25 2.95
CA THR A 424 -27.15 9.16 1.93
C THR A 424 -27.75 8.87 0.56
N GLY A 425 -27.87 7.59 0.17
CA GLY A 425 -28.46 7.23 -1.12
C GLY A 425 -29.90 7.74 -1.26
N PHE A 426 -30.72 7.55 -0.23
CA PHE A 426 -32.11 8.01 -0.25
C PHE A 426 -32.27 9.54 -0.19
N GLN A 427 -31.35 10.24 0.49
CA GLN A 427 -31.47 11.69 0.71
C GLN A 427 -30.76 12.51 -0.38
N GLU A 428 -29.63 12.03 -0.89
CA GLU A 428 -28.69 12.82 -1.68
C GLU A 428 -28.56 12.34 -3.12
N TYR A 429 -29.06 11.14 -3.49
CA TYR A 429 -29.04 10.71 -4.88
C TYR A 429 -30.35 11.06 -5.59
N SER A 430 -30.22 11.85 -6.66
CA SER A 430 -31.34 12.20 -7.52
C SER A 430 -30.86 12.32 -8.97
N PRO A 431 -31.65 11.84 -9.95
CA PRO A 431 -31.30 11.98 -11.36
C PRO A 431 -31.19 13.46 -11.80
N LYS A 432 -31.77 14.39 -11.03
CA LYS A 432 -31.75 15.83 -11.30
C LYS A 432 -30.45 16.53 -10.89
N LEU A 433 -29.65 15.92 -10.02
CA LEU A 433 -28.39 16.51 -9.54
C LEU A 433 -27.29 16.37 -10.59
N SER A 434 -26.30 17.26 -10.52
CA SER A 434 -25.09 17.19 -11.35
C SER A 434 -24.20 16.02 -10.95
N ASP A 435 -23.29 15.61 -11.84
CA ASP A 435 -22.30 14.56 -11.52
C ASP A 435 -21.39 14.98 -10.37
N VAL A 436 -21.09 16.27 -10.21
CA VAL A 436 -20.27 16.75 -9.09
C VAL A 436 -20.98 16.59 -7.75
N GLU A 437 -22.27 16.96 -7.68
CA GLU A 437 -23.09 16.81 -6.47
C GLU A 437 -23.28 15.33 -6.09
N LEU A 438 -23.61 14.47 -7.06
CA LEU A 438 -23.71 13.02 -6.84
C LEU A 438 -22.36 12.44 -6.38
N GLY A 439 -21.27 12.88 -7.00
CA GLY A 439 -19.92 12.49 -6.63
C GLY A 439 -19.51 12.90 -5.23
N GLN A 440 -19.94 14.08 -4.78
CA GLN A 440 -19.68 14.58 -3.43
C GLN A 440 -20.43 13.77 -2.37
N ALA A 441 -21.65 13.33 -2.67
CA ALA A 441 -22.39 12.42 -1.80
C ALA A 441 -21.70 11.05 -1.72
N LEU A 442 -21.31 10.46 -2.85
CA LEU A 442 -20.62 9.17 -2.89
C LEU A 442 -19.23 9.21 -2.23
N SER A 443 -18.43 10.26 -2.48
CA SER A 443 -17.07 10.37 -1.95
C SER A 443 -17.05 10.39 -0.42
N ARG A 444 -18.00 11.08 0.22
CA ARG A 444 -18.15 11.11 1.68
C ARG A 444 -18.33 9.70 2.28
N GLN A 445 -18.99 8.79 1.56
CA GLN A 445 -19.10 7.40 2.00
C GLN A 445 -17.83 6.60 1.74
N LEU A 446 -17.34 6.63 0.50
CA LEU A 446 -16.16 5.84 0.11
C LEU A 446 -14.91 6.24 0.89
N TYR A 447 -14.75 7.53 1.23
CA TYR A 447 -13.62 8.02 2.02
C TYR A 447 -13.61 7.46 3.44
N ARG A 448 -14.76 7.13 4.03
CA ARG A 448 -14.80 6.52 5.38
C ARG A 448 -14.29 5.07 5.37
N ILE A 449 -14.52 4.35 4.28
CA ILE A 449 -14.17 2.94 4.12
C ILE A 449 -12.71 2.81 3.65
N TYR A 450 -12.40 3.46 2.53
CA TYR A 450 -11.13 3.30 1.83
C TYR A 450 -10.11 4.37 2.21
N GLY A 451 -10.57 5.57 2.54
CA GLY A 451 -9.76 6.77 2.62
C GLY A 451 -9.66 7.52 1.29
N PRO A 452 -9.44 8.85 1.33
CA PRO A 452 -9.52 9.71 0.15
C PRO A 452 -8.46 9.36 -0.91
N CYS A 453 -7.23 9.06 -0.49
CA CYS A 453 -6.14 8.73 -1.41
C CYS A 453 -6.40 7.42 -2.17
N TRP A 454 -7.09 6.48 -1.54
CA TRP A 454 -7.45 5.21 -2.15
C TRP A 454 -8.53 5.35 -3.22
N VAL A 455 -9.59 6.09 -2.91
CA VAL A 455 -10.65 6.38 -3.88
C VAL A 455 -10.07 7.10 -5.10
N SER A 456 -9.25 8.13 -4.86
CA SER A 456 -8.40 8.75 -5.87
C SER A 456 -7.68 7.71 -6.72
N HIS A 457 -6.81 6.91 -6.09
CA HIS A 457 -5.96 5.96 -6.79
C HIS A 457 -6.72 5.02 -7.71
N VAL A 458 -7.81 4.43 -7.23
CA VAL A 458 -8.65 3.53 -8.05
C VAL A 458 -9.26 4.28 -9.24
N ILE A 459 -9.75 5.50 -9.04
CA ILE A 459 -10.32 6.30 -10.13
C ILE A 459 -9.26 6.57 -11.19
N TRP A 460 -8.05 7.02 -10.82
CA TRP A 460 -7.00 7.34 -11.79
C TRP A 460 -6.40 6.14 -12.48
N ASP A 461 -6.26 5.01 -11.79
CA ASP A 461 -5.92 3.73 -12.42
C ASP A 461 -6.92 3.43 -13.55
N ARG A 462 -8.22 3.55 -13.27
CA ARG A 462 -9.27 3.32 -14.27
C ARG A 462 -9.29 4.34 -15.40
N LEU A 463 -9.06 5.63 -15.13
CA LEU A 463 -8.99 6.64 -16.19
C LEU A 463 -7.83 6.36 -17.16
N ARG A 464 -6.68 5.92 -16.64
CA ARG A 464 -5.52 5.52 -17.44
C ARG A 464 -5.81 4.28 -18.28
N GLU A 465 -6.38 3.24 -17.66
CA GLU A 465 -6.76 2.00 -18.36
C GLU A 465 -7.76 2.27 -19.49
N LEU A 466 -8.73 3.16 -19.27
CA LEU A 466 -9.72 3.57 -20.26
C LEU A 466 -9.19 4.55 -21.32
N LYS A 467 -7.92 4.95 -21.21
CA LYS A 467 -7.21 5.91 -22.08
C LYS A 467 -8.01 7.22 -22.26
N LEU A 468 -8.58 7.72 -21.16
CA LEU A 468 -9.37 8.94 -21.20
C LEU A 468 -8.44 10.16 -21.23
N SER A 469 -8.46 10.88 -22.36
CA SER A 469 -7.80 12.18 -22.46
C SER A 469 -8.65 13.22 -21.74
N LEU A 470 -8.12 13.74 -20.63
CA LEU A 470 -8.82 14.73 -19.80
C LEU A 470 -8.69 16.15 -20.35
N ILE A 471 -7.63 16.42 -21.12
CA ILE A 471 -7.27 17.76 -21.60
C ILE A 471 -6.58 17.59 -22.96
N GLU A 472 -7.14 18.18 -24.02
CA GLU A 472 -6.36 18.45 -25.24
C GLU A 472 -5.32 19.51 -24.88
N LYS A 473 -4.05 19.28 -25.25
CA LYS A 473 -2.95 20.22 -24.98
C LYS A 473 -3.42 21.65 -25.32
N PRO A 474 -3.42 22.59 -24.36
CA PRO A 474 -3.87 23.95 -24.65
C PRO A 474 -3.05 24.52 -25.80
N HIS A 475 -3.73 25.06 -26.80
CA HIS A 475 -3.08 25.82 -27.87
C HIS A 475 -2.48 27.10 -27.27
N LEU A 476 -1.19 27.32 -27.53
CA LEU A 476 -0.47 28.55 -27.19
C LEU A 476 -1.19 29.78 -27.79
N PRO A 477 -1.12 30.98 -27.16
CA PRO A 477 -0.24 31.37 -26.06
C PRO A 477 -1.04 31.57 -24.75
N ILE A 478 -0.94 30.62 -23.82
CA ILE A 478 -1.48 30.78 -22.46
C ILE A 478 -0.30 30.63 -21.48
N PRO A 479 -0.24 31.41 -20.38
CA PRO A 479 0.87 31.40 -19.42
C PRO A 479 1.24 29.97 -18.93
N PRO A 480 2.49 29.76 -18.48
CA PRO A 480 3.02 28.44 -18.09
C PRO A 480 2.37 27.82 -16.84
N ALA A 481 1.39 28.48 -16.23
CA ALA A 481 0.51 27.91 -15.22
C ALA A 481 -0.82 27.55 -15.90
N CYS A 482 -1.23 26.29 -15.85
CA CYS A 482 -2.54 25.89 -16.34
C CYS A 482 -3.64 26.37 -15.38
N LEU A 483 -3.86 27.69 -15.29
CA LEU A 483 -5.04 28.30 -14.67
C LEU A 483 -6.35 27.84 -15.34
N THR A 484 -6.22 27.17 -16.49
CA THR A 484 -7.28 26.60 -17.31
C THR A 484 -7.39 25.07 -17.18
N CYS A 485 -6.67 24.43 -16.27
CA CYS A 485 -6.84 22.99 -16.03
C CYS A 485 -7.92 22.78 -14.97
N PRO A 486 -8.87 21.86 -15.18
CA PRO A 486 -9.87 21.55 -14.16
C PRO A 486 -9.15 21.02 -12.90
N PRO A 487 -9.60 21.43 -11.68
CA PRO A 487 -9.10 20.85 -10.45
C PRO A 487 -9.26 19.33 -10.47
N TYR A 488 -8.26 18.63 -9.93
CA TYR A 488 -8.25 17.18 -9.84
C TYR A 488 -9.49 16.65 -9.11
N GLU A 489 -9.86 17.31 -8.01
CA GLU A 489 -11.02 16.96 -7.20
C GLU A 489 -12.31 17.05 -8.00
N LEU A 490 -12.40 18.02 -8.91
CA LEU A 490 -13.58 18.17 -9.76
C LEU A 490 -13.74 16.98 -10.71
N ILE A 491 -12.64 16.49 -11.28
CA ILE A 491 -12.63 15.29 -12.13
C ILE A 491 -13.01 14.06 -11.31
N GLU A 492 -12.41 13.87 -10.12
CA GLU A 492 -12.72 12.76 -9.23
C GLU A 492 -14.20 12.74 -8.84
N LEU A 493 -14.74 13.88 -8.39
CA LEU A 493 -16.15 14.00 -8.02
C LEU A 493 -17.05 13.71 -9.22
N SER A 494 -16.78 14.30 -10.39
CA SER A 494 -17.60 14.03 -11.58
C SER A 494 -17.53 12.57 -12.02
N ALA A 495 -16.35 11.95 -11.91
CA ALA A 495 -16.18 10.53 -12.22
C ALA A 495 -17.02 9.66 -11.27
N LEU A 496 -16.97 9.93 -9.96
CA LEU A 496 -17.79 9.27 -8.94
C LEU A 496 -19.29 9.48 -9.18
N GLY A 497 -19.74 10.69 -9.52
CA GLY A 497 -21.13 10.96 -9.85
C GLY A 497 -21.60 10.24 -11.11
N GLY A 498 -20.72 10.10 -12.10
CA GLY A 498 -20.96 9.24 -13.26
C GLY A 498 -21.23 7.79 -12.89
N LEU A 499 -20.53 7.24 -11.88
CA LEU A 499 -20.81 5.90 -11.34
C LEU A 499 -22.19 5.82 -10.69
N VAL A 500 -22.54 6.81 -9.85
CA VAL A 500 -23.87 6.89 -9.22
C VAL A 500 -24.95 6.95 -10.28
N ARG A 501 -24.80 7.82 -11.27
CA ARG A 501 -25.78 8.00 -12.35
C ARG A 501 -25.98 6.73 -13.16
N ALA A 502 -24.89 6.03 -13.49
CA ALA A 502 -24.96 4.78 -14.23
C ALA A 502 -25.63 3.65 -13.43
N THR A 503 -25.66 3.74 -12.11
CA THR A 503 -26.26 2.73 -11.21
C THR A 503 -27.66 3.09 -10.72
N LEU A 504 -28.17 4.30 -10.99
CA LEU A 504 -29.56 4.68 -10.66
C LEU A 504 -30.62 3.72 -11.22
N PRO A 505 -30.57 3.29 -12.52
CA PRO A 505 -31.58 2.38 -13.05
C PRO A 505 -31.58 1.02 -12.34
N LEU A 506 -30.40 0.55 -11.95
CA LEU A 506 -30.23 -0.66 -11.16
C LEU A 506 -30.86 -0.51 -9.76
N ALA A 507 -30.58 0.61 -9.09
CA ALA A 507 -31.14 0.90 -7.77
C ALA A 507 -32.67 1.01 -7.79
N GLU A 508 -33.22 1.64 -8.83
CA GLU A 508 -34.67 1.74 -9.04
C GLU A 508 -35.29 0.36 -9.27
N ALA A 509 -34.69 -0.49 -10.11
CA ALA A 509 -35.19 -1.84 -10.34
C ALA A 509 -35.21 -2.69 -9.06
N ILE A 510 -34.18 -2.61 -8.22
CA ILE A 510 -34.13 -3.27 -6.92
C ILE A 510 -35.20 -2.70 -5.97
N SER A 511 -35.41 -1.38 -5.98
CA SER A 511 -36.43 -0.75 -5.14
C SER A 511 -37.84 -1.15 -5.52
N GLN A 512 -38.15 -1.20 -6.82
CA GLN A 512 -39.44 -1.66 -7.31
C GLN A 512 -39.68 -3.15 -7.00
N ALA A 513 -38.66 -3.99 -7.16
CA ALA A 513 -38.73 -5.40 -6.81
C ALA A 513 -38.97 -5.60 -5.30
N THR A 514 -38.28 -4.84 -4.46
CA THR A 514 -38.49 -4.83 -3.00
C THR A 514 -39.94 -4.48 -2.66
N ALA A 515 -40.49 -3.43 -3.29
CA ALA A 515 -41.88 -3.00 -3.08
C ALA A 515 -42.92 -4.04 -3.53
N ARG A 516 -42.58 -4.90 -4.50
CA ARG A 516 -43.42 -6.01 -4.97
C ARG A 516 -43.21 -7.31 -4.18
N PHE A 517 -42.31 -7.33 -3.19
CA PHE A 517 -41.87 -8.54 -2.49
C PHE A 517 -41.28 -9.60 -3.44
N ASP A 518 -40.68 -9.16 -4.55
CA ASP A 518 -39.97 -10.04 -5.47
C ASP A 518 -38.71 -10.59 -4.78
N LYS A 519 -38.40 -11.87 -5.01
CA LYS A 519 -37.20 -12.51 -4.44
C LYS A 519 -35.94 -12.36 -5.29
N THR A 520 -36.09 -11.88 -6.53
CA THR A 520 -34.98 -11.75 -7.50
C THR A 520 -35.21 -10.60 -8.44
N VAL A 521 -34.12 -9.94 -8.87
CA VAL A 521 -34.13 -8.98 -9.98
C VAL A 521 -33.31 -9.53 -11.14
N ARG A 522 -33.84 -9.50 -12.36
CA ARG A 522 -33.09 -9.85 -13.58
C ARG A 522 -32.51 -8.57 -14.19
N LEU A 523 -31.19 -8.46 -14.18
CA LEU A 523 -30.46 -7.37 -14.82
C LEU A 523 -29.44 -7.98 -15.76
N ASP A 524 -29.46 -7.54 -17.01
CA ASP A 524 -28.73 -8.17 -18.13
C ASP A 524 -27.52 -7.32 -18.58
N ALA A 525 -26.97 -6.50 -17.68
CA ALA A 525 -25.81 -5.66 -17.95
C ALA A 525 -24.60 -6.12 -17.14
N SER A 526 -23.44 -6.22 -17.80
CA SER A 526 -22.15 -6.35 -17.11
C SER A 526 -21.91 -5.10 -16.28
N MET A 527 -21.96 -5.22 -14.94
CA MET A 527 -21.78 -4.11 -14.00
C MET A 527 -20.45 -3.38 -14.20
N GLU A 528 -19.37 -4.10 -14.47
CA GLU A 528 -18.07 -3.50 -14.78
C GLU A 528 -18.16 -2.60 -16.02
N LYS A 529 -18.88 -3.04 -17.05
CA LYS A 529 -19.13 -2.24 -18.25
C LYS A 529 -19.95 -0.99 -17.91
N THR A 530 -21.07 -1.16 -17.21
CA THR A 530 -21.95 -0.05 -16.79
C THR A 530 -21.19 0.99 -15.97
N LEU A 531 -20.37 0.56 -15.01
CA LEU A 531 -19.59 1.47 -14.17
C LEU A 531 -18.43 2.09 -14.93
N SER A 532 -17.77 1.37 -15.83
CA SER A 532 -16.73 1.94 -16.70
C SER A 532 -17.30 2.99 -17.67
N GLU A 533 -18.51 2.76 -18.20
CA GLU A 533 -19.25 3.72 -19.01
C GLU A 533 -19.71 4.93 -18.19
N GLY A 534 -20.19 4.72 -16.97
CA GLY A 534 -20.54 5.78 -16.03
C GLY A 534 -19.35 6.67 -15.68
N LEU A 535 -18.21 6.06 -15.35
CA LEU A 535 -16.95 6.75 -15.09
C LEU A 535 -16.55 7.63 -16.30
N ARG A 536 -16.58 7.05 -17.51
CA ARG A 536 -16.30 7.76 -18.77
C ARG A 536 -17.27 8.91 -18.98
N GLY A 537 -18.56 8.67 -18.78
CA GLY A 537 -19.63 9.67 -18.93
C GLY A 537 -19.43 10.86 -17.99
N GLY A 538 -19.19 10.60 -16.71
CA GLY A 538 -18.93 11.64 -15.71
C GLY A 538 -17.69 12.47 -16.03
N VAL A 539 -16.61 11.84 -16.49
CA VAL A 539 -15.39 12.54 -16.91
C VAL A 539 -15.60 13.38 -18.17
N GLN A 540 -16.29 12.84 -19.17
CA GLN A 540 -16.59 13.58 -20.40
C GLN A 540 -17.56 14.75 -20.16
N SER A 541 -18.48 14.59 -19.21
CA SER A 541 -19.42 15.61 -18.76
C SER A 541 -18.68 16.81 -18.17
N VAL A 542 -17.80 16.61 -17.19
CA VAL A 542 -17.01 17.70 -16.60
C VAL A 542 -16.04 18.32 -17.59
N ALA A 543 -15.39 17.53 -18.45
CA ALA A 543 -14.48 18.08 -19.46
C ALA A 543 -15.20 19.02 -20.44
N ARG A 544 -16.44 18.71 -20.80
CA ARG A 544 -17.28 19.56 -21.64
C ARG A 544 -17.71 20.84 -20.92
N GLN A 545 -18.25 20.70 -19.70
CA GLN A 545 -18.66 21.83 -18.88
C GLN A 545 -17.51 22.81 -18.66
N TRP A 546 -16.33 22.28 -18.33
CA TRP A 546 -15.12 23.07 -18.12
C TRP A 546 -14.72 23.87 -19.36
N ARG A 547 -14.78 23.28 -20.57
CA ARG A 547 -14.51 24.01 -21.82
C ARG A 547 -15.49 25.16 -22.05
N GLU A 548 -16.77 24.93 -21.77
CA GLU A 548 -17.78 25.98 -21.90
C GLU A 548 -17.53 27.13 -20.93
N ASP A 549 -17.15 26.83 -19.69
CA ASP A 549 -16.89 27.84 -18.66
C ASP A 549 -15.58 28.61 -18.92
N LEU A 550 -14.57 27.94 -19.46
CA LEU A 550 -13.37 28.60 -19.98
C LEU A 550 -13.69 29.57 -21.12
N ALA A 551 -14.53 29.17 -22.08
CA ALA A 551 -14.93 30.03 -23.18
C ALA A 551 -15.71 31.26 -22.70
N LYS A 552 -16.62 31.10 -21.73
CA LYS A 552 -17.32 32.22 -21.08
C LYS A 552 -16.35 33.15 -20.35
N SER A 553 -15.38 32.58 -19.63
CA SER A 553 -14.39 33.35 -18.88
C SER A 553 -13.48 34.15 -19.80
N ALA A 554 -13.01 33.57 -20.90
CA ALA A 554 -12.23 34.25 -21.92
C ALA A 554 -12.99 35.45 -22.51
N LYS A 555 -14.27 35.24 -22.89
CA LYS A 555 -15.13 36.33 -23.39
C LYS A 555 -15.31 37.44 -22.35
N ARG A 556 -15.42 37.10 -21.06
CA ARG A 556 -15.54 38.09 -19.99
C ARG A 556 -14.26 38.89 -19.79
N ILE A 557 -13.10 38.25 -19.87
CA ILE A 557 -11.80 38.93 -19.80
C ILE A 557 -11.64 39.89 -20.98
N GLU A 558 -11.99 39.47 -22.20
CA GLU A 558 -11.96 40.37 -23.38
C GLU A 558 -12.85 41.60 -23.21
N LEU A 559 -14.02 41.44 -22.59
CA LEU A 559 -14.93 42.55 -22.29
C LEU A 559 -14.38 43.49 -21.21
N LEU A 560 -13.60 42.99 -20.26
CA LEU A 560 -12.98 43.79 -19.19
C LEU A 560 -11.68 44.48 -19.65
N ALA A 561 -11.04 43.97 -20.70
CA ALA A 561 -9.82 44.54 -21.27
C ALA A 561 -10.08 45.64 -22.31
N ARG A 562 -11.35 45.85 -22.68
CA ARG A 562 -11.84 46.97 -23.51
C ARG A 562 -12.44 48.03 -22.60
#